data_AF-Q4T317-F1
#
_entry.id   AF-Q4T317-F1
#
_cell.length_a   1.000
_cell.length_b   1.000
_cell.length_c   1.000
_cell.angle_alpha   90.00
_cell.angle_beta   90.00
_cell.angle_gamma   90.00
#
_symmetry.space_group_name_H-M   'P 1'
#
loop_
_entity.id
_entity.type
_entity.pdbx_description
1 polymer ?
#
loop_
_entity_poly.entity_id
_entity_poly.type
_entity_poly.pdbx_seq_one_letter_code
_entity_poly.pdbx_strand_id
1 'polypeptide(L)'
;MLAKILEDLWLEPELLEALSEQQKQILFFKMREEQVRRWKEREEKEENEGKTTKATRPKKGYSKHVTWLLGRDGDVRVSVIGE
;
A
#
# COMPACT_ATOMS: atom_id res chain seq x y z
N MET A 1 -13.72 21.74 0.15
CA MET A 1 -13.77 20.92 -1.09
C MET A 1 -12.56 20.00 -1.20
N LEU A 2 -11.33 20.53 -1.22
CA LEU A 2 -10.11 19.69 -1.31
C LEU A 2 -10.01 18.62 -0.21
N ALA A 3 -10.36 18.95 1.03
CA ALA A 3 -10.36 18.00 2.14
C ALA A 3 -11.26 16.77 1.91
N LYS A 4 -12.44 16.96 1.30
CA LYS A 4 -13.38 15.87 0.99
C LYS A 4 -12.85 14.95 -0.12
N ILE A 5 -12.20 15.52 -1.13
CA ILE A 5 -11.57 14.76 -2.22
C ILE A 5 -10.40 13.91 -1.71
N LEU A 6 -9.63 14.43 -0.75
CA LEU A 6 -8.53 13.67 -0.14
C LEU A 6 -9.02 12.56 0.78
N GLU A 7 -10.19 12.71 1.39
CA GLU A 7 -10.84 11.65 2.17
C GLU A 7 -11.36 10.52 1.27
N ASP A 8 -12.07 10.86 0.21
CA ASP A 8 -12.64 9.86 -0.71
C ASP A 8 -11.60 9.31 -1.72
N LEU A 9 -10.47 10.02 -1.92
CA LEU A 9 -9.46 9.78 -2.97
C LEU A 9 -10.06 9.65 -4.38
N TRP A 10 -11.26 10.19 -4.59
CA TRP A 10 -12.00 10.13 -5.84
C TRP A 10 -12.54 11.52 -6.19
N LEU A 11 -12.51 11.83 -7.49
CA LEU A 11 -12.95 13.11 -8.03
C LEU A 11 -13.64 12.88 -9.37
N GLU A 12 -14.76 13.57 -9.60
CA GLU A 12 -15.43 13.54 -10.91
C GLU A 12 -14.53 14.15 -12.01
N PRO A 13 -14.48 13.56 -13.22
CA PRO A 13 -13.63 14.03 -14.30
C PRO A 13 -13.88 15.49 -14.70
N GLU A 14 -15.14 15.91 -14.70
CA GLU A 14 -15.55 17.28 -15.07
C GLU A 14 -15.02 18.32 -14.07
N LEU A 15 -15.03 17.98 -12.77
CA LEU A 15 -14.46 18.83 -11.71
C LEU A 15 -12.94 18.86 -11.77
N LEU A 16 -12.30 17.74 -12.13
CA LEU A 16 -10.86 17.69 -12.34
C LEU A 16 -10.46 18.58 -13.51
N GLU A 17 -11.18 18.54 -14.63
CA GLU A 17 -10.90 19.36 -15.82
C GLU A 17 -11.00 20.85 -15.54
N ALA A 18 -11.95 21.27 -14.71
CA ALA A 18 -12.15 22.66 -14.29
C ALA A 18 -11.00 23.22 -13.42
N LEU A 19 -10.13 22.37 -12.86
CA LEU A 19 -8.96 22.81 -12.10
C LEU A 19 -7.85 23.33 -13.01
N SER A 20 -7.15 24.36 -12.54
CA SER A 20 -5.92 24.82 -13.19
C SER A 20 -4.82 23.75 -13.11
N GLU A 21 -3.84 23.82 -14.02
CA GLU A 21 -2.73 22.85 -14.06
C GLU A 21 -1.96 22.81 -12.73
N GLN A 22 -1.73 23.98 -12.11
CA GLN A 22 -1.09 24.08 -10.81
C GLN A 22 -1.92 23.41 -9.70
N GLN A 23 -3.26 23.55 -9.74
CA GLN A 23 -4.14 22.91 -8.77
C GLN A 23 -4.17 21.39 -8.95
N LYS A 24 -4.18 20.90 -10.19
CA LYS A 24 -4.09 19.47 -10.51
C LYS A 24 -2.81 18.85 -9.97
N GLN A 25 -1.67 19.51 -10.18
CA GLN A 25 -0.38 19.07 -9.65
C GLN A 25 -0.43 18.95 -8.12
N ILE A 26 -0.86 20.00 -7.42
CA ILE A 26 -0.99 19.99 -5.95
C ILE A 26 -1.93 18.87 -5.49
N LEU A 27 -3.08 18.70 -6.16
CA LEU A 27 -4.04 17.66 -5.84
C LEU A 27 -3.41 16.26 -5.97
N PHE A 28 -2.76 15.96 -7.08
CA PHE A 28 -2.14 14.64 -7.30
C PHE A 28 -1.03 14.34 -6.31
N PHE A 29 -0.20 15.32 -5.95
CA PHE A 29 0.79 15.16 -4.89
C PHE A 29 0.12 14.79 -3.56
N LYS A 30 -0.93 15.52 -3.16
CA LYS A 30 -1.64 15.24 -1.90
C LYS A 30 -2.37 13.91 -1.91
N MET A 31 -2.98 13.52 -3.02
CA MET A 31 -3.60 12.20 -3.16
C MET A 31 -2.55 11.08 -3.04
N ARG A 32 -1.37 11.27 -3.63
CA ARG A 32 -0.30 10.28 -3.57
C ARG A 32 0.25 10.14 -2.15
N GLU A 33 0.46 11.23 -1.44
CA GLU A 33 0.85 11.22 -0.02
C GLU A 33 -0.16 10.43 0.82
N GLU A 34 -1.45 10.67 0.60
CA GLU A 34 -2.52 10.02 1.36
C GLU A 34 -2.64 8.52 1.04
N GLN A 35 -2.49 8.12 -0.23
CA GLN A 35 -2.41 6.70 -0.61
C GLN A 35 -1.25 5.99 0.11
N VAL A 36 -0.08 6.61 0.13
CA VAL A 36 1.12 6.05 0.77
C VAL A 36 0.92 5.96 2.28
N ARG A 37 0.28 6.96 2.91
CA ARG A 37 -0.06 6.94 4.34
C ARG A 37 -1.01 5.77 4.66
N ARG A 38 -2.13 5.64 3.93
CA ARG A 38 -3.09 4.53 4.13
C ARG A 38 -2.47 3.16 3.90
N TRP A 39 -1.60 3.04 2.90
CA TRP A 39 -0.88 1.80 2.64
C TRP A 39 0.05 1.45 3.81
N LYS A 40 0.86 2.40 4.29
CA LYS A 40 1.74 2.20 5.45
C LYS A 40 0.97 1.82 6.71
N GLU A 41 -0.15 2.49 6.99
CA GLU A 41 -0.99 2.17 8.14
C GLU A 41 -1.60 0.77 8.06
N ARG A 42 -1.98 0.33 6.85
CA ARG A 42 -2.45 -1.03 6.62
C ARG A 42 -1.32 -2.04 6.83
N GLU A 43 -0.15 -1.80 6.26
CA GLU A 43 1.03 -2.66 6.44
C GLU A 43 1.40 -2.79 7.92
N GLU A 44 1.43 -1.69 8.67
CA GLU A 44 1.73 -1.69 10.11
C GLU A 44 0.66 -2.46 10.91
N LYS A 45 -0.62 -2.27 10.56
CA LYS A 45 -1.71 -3.00 11.18
C LYS A 45 -1.62 -4.50 10.89
N GLU A 46 -1.37 -4.89 9.64
CA GLU A 46 -1.16 -6.29 9.25
C GLU A 46 0.10 -6.89 9.87
N GLU A 47 1.18 -6.11 10.08
CA GLU A 47 2.36 -6.56 10.78
C GLU A 47 2.06 -6.83 12.27
N ASN A 48 1.32 -5.93 12.92
CA ASN A 48 0.93 -6.06 14.32
C ASN A 48 -0.09 -7.19 14.54
N GLU A 49 -1.08 -7.35 13.65
CA GLU A 49 -2.07 -8.45 13.68
C GLU A 49 -1.49 -9.79 13.19
N GLY A 50 -0.51 -9.75 12.29
CA GLY A 50 0.25 -10.91 11.83
C GLY A 50 1.17 -11.48 12.91
N LYS A 51 1.61 -10.67 13.89
CA LYS A 51 2.36 -11.13 15.06
C LYS A 51 1.47 -11.91 16.05
N THR A 52 0.18 -11.58 16.17
CA THR A 52 -0.75 -12.28 17.07
C THR A 52 -1.34 -13.55 16.46
N THR A 53 -1.52 -13.60 15.13
CA THR A 53 -2.16 -14.75 14.43
C THR A 53 -1.19 -15.85 13.96
N LYS A 54 0.13 -15.62 14.00
CA LYS A 54 1.14 -16.66 13.69
C LYS A 54 1.19 -17.80 14.70
N ALA A 55 0.59 -17.66 15.88
CA ALA A 55 0.54 -18.71 16.89
C ALA A 55 -0.52 -19.80 16.64
N THR A 56 -1.52 -19.57 15.77
CA THR A 56 -2.73 -20.43 15.72
C THR A 56 -3.14 -20.97 14.36
N ARG A 57 -2.42 -20.71 13.26
CA ARG A 57 -2.78 -21.37 11.98
C ARG A 57 -2.21 -22.80 11.93
N PRO A 58 -3.04 -23.85 11.79
CA PRO A 58 -2.54 -25.19 11.57
C PRO A 58 -1.79 -25.24 10.24
N LYS A 59 -0.57 -25.78 10.25
CA LYS A 59 0.28 -25.97 9.07
C LYS A 59 -0.47 -26.86 8.07
N LYS A 60 -1.13 -26.27 7.09
CA LYS A 60 -1.73 -27.01 5.98
C LYS A 60 -0.58 -27.59 5.17
N GLY A 61 -0.49 -28.92 5.11
CA GLY A 61 0.53 -29.63 4.36
C GLY A 61 0.59 -29.13 2.92
N TYR A 62 1.80 -28.83 2.46
CA TYR A 62 2.15 -28.21 1.17
C TYR A 62 1.70 -26.75 1.00
N SER A 63 2.38 -25.82 1.66
CA SER A 63 2.42 -24.43 1.19
C SER A 63 3.84 -24.07 0.75
N LYS A 64 4.02 -23.86 -0.55
CA LYS A 64 5.17 -23.15 -1.09
C LYS A 64 5.05 -21.71 -0.62
N HIS A 65 6.09 -21.16 -0.02
CA HIS A 65 6.12 -19.76 0.40
C HIS A 65 7.12 -19.00 -0.45
N VAL A 66 6.70 -17.84 -0.96
CA VAL A 66 7.55 -16.92 -1.70
C VAL A 66 7.86 -15.74 -0.79
N THR A 67 9.15 -15.51 -0.56
CA THR A 67 9.65 -14.40 0.26
C THR A 67 10.51 -13.49 -0.60
N TRP A 68 10.25 -12.19 -0.53
CA TRP A 68 11.02 -11.15 -1.20
C TRP A 68 12.03 -10.59 -0.21
N LEU A 69 13.30 -10.56 -0.58
CA LEU A 69 14.42 -10.12 0.23
C LEU A 69 15.08 -8.93 -0.46
N LEU A 70 15.16 -7.79 0.21
CA LEU A 70 15.88 -6.63 -0.29
C LEU A 70 17.35 -6.75 0.11
N GLY A 71 18.24 -6.80 -0.89
CA GLY A 71 19.68 -6.80 -0.71
C GLY A 71 20.18 -5.47 -0.17
N ARG A 72 21.39 -5.47 0.41
CA ARG A 72 22.03 -4.24 0.92
C ARG A 72 22.38 -3.24 -0.19
N ASP A 73 22.48 -3.74 -1.41
CA ASP A 73 22.67 -3.02 -2.67
C ASP A 73 21.36 -2.45 -3.25
N GLY A 74 20.21 -2.76 -2.65
CA GLY A 74 18.90 -2.35 -3.15
C GLY A 74 18.29 -3.34 -4.16
N ASP A 75 19.01 -4.42 -4.51
CA ASP A 75 18.51 -5.43 -5.43
C ASP A 75 17.54 -6.39 -4.72
N VAL A 76 16.40 -6.66 -5.36
CA VAL A 76 15.38 -7.56 -4.82
C VAL A 76 15.67 -9.00 -5.24
N ARG A 77 15.75 -9.91 -4.27
CA ARG A 77 15.85 -11.36 -4.49
C ARG A 77 14.56 -12.06 -4.06
N VAL A 78 14.19 -13.09 -4.82
CA VAL A 78 13.04 -13.93 -4.51
C VAL A 78 13.54 -15.27 -4.01
N SER A 79 13.07 -15.69 -2.84
CA SER A 79 13.32 -17.02 -2.28
C SER A 79 12.02 -17.80 -2.21
N VAL A 80 12.03 -19.04 -2.67
CA VAL A 80 10.89 -19.96 -2.62
C VAL A 80 11.26 -21.15 -1.74
N ILE A 81 10.49 -21.40 -0.69
CA ILE A 81 10.73 -22.50 0.26
C ILE A 81 9.55 -23.49 0.22
N GLY A 82 9.85 -24.76 -0.05
CA GLY A 82 8.91 -25.91 -0.10
C GLY A 82 9.09 -26.76 -1.38
N GLU A 83 8.81 -28.08 -1.31
CA GLU A 83 8.75 -29.00 -2.47
C GLU A 83 7.42 -28.87 -3.24
#